data_AF-A0A377ASN0-F1
#
_entry.id   AF-A0A377ASN0-F1
#
_cell.length_a   1.000
_cell.length_b   1.000
_cell.length_c   1.000
_cell.angle_alpha   90.00
_cell.angle_beta   90.00
_cell.angle_gamma   90.00
#
_symmetry.space_group_name_H-M   'P 1'
#
loop_
_entity.id
_entity.type
_entity.pdbx_description
1 polymer ?
#
loop_
_entity_poly.entity_id
_entity_poly.type
_entity_poly.pdbx_seq_one_letter_code
_entity_poly.pdbx_strand_id
1 'polypeptide(L)'
;MTATKRPETSHLTRVDLKEDGKGLKIVRQSLPYGTASGTHGLYFCAYCARLHNIEQQLLSMFGDTDGKRDAMLRFTKPVTGGYYFAPSLDKLMAL
;
A
#
# COMPACT_ATOMS: atom_id res chain seq x y z
N MET A 1 26.68 5.09 -6.24
CA MET A 1 26.36 3.87 -5.47
C MET A 1 25.26 3.13 -6.21
N THR A 2 25.49 1.86 -6.51
CA THR A 2 24.76 1.05 -7.51
C THR A 2 23.26 0.94 -7.22
N ALA A 3 22.43 1.55 -8.07
CA ALA A 3 21.00 1.24 -8.10
C ALA A 3 20.81 -0.25 -8.43
N THR A 4 20.14 -0.92 -7.51
CA THR A 4 20.08 -2.37 -7.32
C THR A 4 19.32 -3.07 -8.46
N LYS A 5 19.80 -4.26 -8.88
CA LYS A 5 19.27 -5.12 -9.96
C LYS A 5 17.82 -5.59 -9.74
N ARG A 6 16.80 -4.72 -9.90
CA ARG A 6 15.39 -5.13 -9.92
C ARG A 6 14.57 -4.29 -10.90
N PRO A 7 13.50 -4.83 -11.51
CA PRO A 7 12.64 -4.06 -12.41
C PRO A 7 12.01 -2.85 -11.70
N GLU A 8 11.79 -1.78 -12.45
CA GLU A 8 11.06 -0.60 -11.96
C GLU A 8 9.64 -0.95 -11.50
N THR A 9 9.03 -1.95 -12.14
CA THR A 9 7.70 -2.47 -11.83
C THR A 9 7.67 -3.44 -10.64
N SER A 10 8.82 -3.79 -10.04
CA SER A 10 8.82 -4.67 -8.87
C SER A 10 8.16 -3.98 -7.67
N HIS A 11 7.38 -4.73 -6.89
CA HIS A 11 6.58 -4.16 -5.79
C HIS A 11 7.41 -3.30 -4.84
N LEU A 12 8.60 -3.76 -4.46
CA LEU A 12 9.47 -3.00 -3.58
C LEU A 12 9.94 -1.67 -4.19
N THR A 13 10.13 -1.60 -5.51
CA THR A 13 10.42 -0.32 -6.21
C THR A 13 9.19 0.58 -6.30
N ARG A 14 7.97 0.04 -6.23
CA ARG A 14 6.72 0.82 -6.23
C ARG A 14 6.36 1.40 -4.86
N VAL A 15 6.76 0.75 -3.77
CA VAL A 15 6.32 1.16 -2.42
C VAL A 15 7.43 1.65 -1.49
N ASP A 16 8.72 1.35 -1.75
CA ASP A 16 9.84 1.92 -0.99
C ASP A 16 10.20 3.32 -1.50
N LEU A 17 9.25 4.24 -1.33
CA LEU A 17 9.33 5.61 -1.79
C LEU A 17 10.02 6.51 -0.77
N LYS A 18 10.71 7.53 -1.27
CA LYS A 18 11.35 8.58 -0.48
C LYS A 18 11.06 9.95 -1.09
N GLU A 19 10.79 10.94 -0.24
CA GLU A 19 10.73 12.37 -0.58
C GLU A 19 11.86 13.06 0.20
N ASP A 20 12.73 13.80 -0.49
CA ASP A 20 13.90 14.47 0.11
C ASP A 20 14.76 13.54 0.99
N GLY A 21 14.91 12.29 0.55
CA GLY A 21 15.65 11.25 1.28
C GLY A 21 14.91 10.60 2.45
N LYS A 22 13.72 11.09 2.82
CA LYS A 22 12.89 10.54 3.90
C LYS A 22 11.87 9.53 3.37
N GLY A 23 11.83 8.34 3.97
CA GLY A 23 10.92 7.28 3.54
C GLY A 23 9.46 7.55 3.88
N LEU A 24 8.57 7.26 2.93
CA LEU A 24 7.11 7.30 3.12
C LEU A 24 6.63 6.02 3.80
N LYS A 25 6.77 5.96 5.12
CA LYS A 25 6.48 4.75 5.91
C LYS A 25 5.00 4.65 6.34
N ILE A 26 4.54 3.40 6.45
CA ILE A 26 3.18 3.02 6.90
C ILE A 26 3.29 1.83 7.85
N VAL A 27 2.32 1.66 8.74
CA VAL A 27 2.21 0.47 9.62
C VAL A 27 1.22 -0.49 9.00
N ARG A 28 1.68 -1.66 8.52
CA ARG A 28 0.83 -2.67 7.88
C ARG A 28 0.29 -3.66 8.90
N GLN A 29 -0.99 -3.99 8.76
CA GLN A 29 -1.72 -5.00 9.53
C GLN A 29 -2.40 -6.01 8.59
N SER A 30 -1.79 -6.24 7.41
CA SER A 30 -2.34 -7.12 6.40
C SER A 30 -2.25 -8.59 6.82
N LEU A 31 -3.28 -9.37 6.54
CA LEU A 31 -3.33 -10.81 6.80
C LEU A 31 -3.86 -11.58 5.59
N PRO A 32 -3.42 -12.84 5.36
CA PRO A 32 -4.06 -13.73 4.40
C PRO A 32 -5.53 -14.00 4.78
N TYR A 33 -6.38 -14.24 3.79
CA TYR A 33 -7.77 -14.65 4.01
C TYR A 33 -8.23 -15.66 2.95
N GLY A 34 -9.36 -16.31 3.22
CA GLY A 34 -10.09 -17.15 2.26
C GLY A 34 -10.01 -18.64 2.56
N THR A 35 -10.35 -19.45 1.55
CA THR A 35 -10.30 -20.91 1.62
C THR A 35 -9.38 -21.48 0.54
N ALA A 36 -8.81 -22.67 0.78
CA ALA A 36 -7.86 -23.29 -0.14
C ALA A 36 -8.46 -23.58 -1.53
N SER A 37 -9.73 -24.01 -1.59
CA SER A 37 -10.44 -24.33 -2.84
C SER A 37 -11.32 -23.21 -3.38
N GLY A 38 -11.48 -22.12 -2.63
CA GLY A 38 -12.31 -20.97 -3.01
C GLY A 38 -11.49 -19.69 -3.17
N THR A 39 -12.13 -18.54 -3.05
CA THR A 39 -11.46 -17.24 -3.10
C THR A 39 -10.50 -17.09 -1.92
N HIS A 40 -9.26 -16.71 -2.22
CA HIS A 40 -8.22 -16.43 -1.23
C HIS A 40 -7.30 -15.31 -1.71
N GLY A 41 -6.63 -14.67 -0.77
CA GLY A 41 -5.72 -13.56 -1.08
C GLY A 41 -5.19 -12.88 0.18
N LEU A 42 -4.87 -11.61 0.05
CA LEU A 42 -4.39 -10.76 1.14
C LEU A 42 -5.44 -9.68 1.42
N TYR A 43 -5.87 -9.57 2.67
CA TYR A 43 -6.59 -8.40 3.14
C TYR A 43 -5.56 -7.34 3.51
N PHE A 44 -5.36 -6.35 2.63
CA PHE A 44 -4.42 -5.28 2.89
C PHE A 44 -5.00 -4.28 3.89
N CYS A 45 -4.27 -3.99 4.96
CA CYS A 45 -4.65 -2.99 5.96
C CYS A 45 -3.41 -2.19 6.38
N ALA A 46 -3.52 -0.87 6.44
CA ALA A 46 -2.43 -0.01 6.86
C ALA A 46 -2.93 1.21 7.63
N TYR A 47 -2.15 1.60 8.63
CA TYR A 47 -2.31 2.84 9.37
C TYR A 47 -1.16 3.79 9.03
N CYS A 48 -1.47 5.08 8.96
CA CYS A 48 -0.48 6.13 8.88
C CYS A 48 -1.03 7.42 9.49
N ALA A 49 -0.18 8.19 10.17
CA ALA A 49 -0.53 9.51 10.68
C ALA A 49 -0.78 10.54 9.56
N ARG A 50 -0.32 10.26 8.33
CA ARG A 50 -0.54 11.08 7.13
C ARG A 50 -1.03 10.18 6.00
N LEU A 51 -2.25 10.43 5.51
CA LEU A 51 -2.82 9.69 4.39
C LEU A 51 -1.95 9.75 3.13
N HIS A 52 -1.23 10.87 2.96
CA HIS A 52 -0.20 11.10 1.94
C HIS A 52 0.69 9.88 1.67
N ASN A 53 1.24 9.25 2.71
CA ASN A 53 2.19 8.15 2.51
C ASN A 53 1.54 6.94 1.83
N ILE A 54 0.27 6.67 2.15
CA ILE A 54 -0.49 5.57 1.54
C ILE A 54 -0.85 5.94 0.09
N GLU A 55 -1.33 7.17 -0.12
CA GLU A 55 -1.73 7.65 -1.44
C GLU A 55 -0.57 7.66 -2.44
N GLN A 56 0.61 8.15 -2.05
CA GLN A 56 1.80 8.13 -2.93
C GLN A 56 2.21 6.71 -3.34
N GLN A 57 2.10 5.73 -2.42
CA GLN A 57 2.36 4.34 -2.76
C GLN A 57 1.32 3.78 -3.74
N LEU A 58 0.04 4.15 -3.60
CA LEU A 58 -1.00 3.75 -4.55
C LEU A 58 -0.80 4.38 -5.93
N LEU A 59 -0.56 5.70 -6.00
CA LEU A 59 -0.28 6.41 -7.26
C LEU A 59 0.90 5.76 -8.00
N SER A 60 1.94 5.34 -7.27
CA SER A 60 3.07 4.61 -7.84
C SER A 60 2.69 3.20 -8.31
N MET A 61 1.95 2.45 -7.52
CA MET A 61 1.55 1.07 -7.85
C MET A 61 0.60 0.99 -9.06
N PHE A 62 -0.32 1.96 -9.20
CA PHE A 62 -1.37 1.95 -10.23
C PHE A 62 -1.02 2.74 -11.49
N GLY A 63 0.17 3.36 -11.50
CA GLY A 63 0.79 3.97 -12.69
C GLY A 63 0.47 5.45 -12.87
N ASP A 64 -0.19 6.08 -11.91
CA ASP A 64 -0.52 7.51 -11.95
C ASP A 64 0.72 8.40 -11.78
N THR A 65 1.77 7.89 -11.12
CA THR A 65 3.02 8.65 -10.94
C THR A 65 3.88 8.68 -12.20
N ASP A 66 4.07 7.55 -12.90
CA ASP A 66 5.10 7.41 -13.95
C ASP A 66 4.71 6.50 -15.13
N GLY A 67 3.41 6.16 -15.23
CA GLY A 67 2.85 5.27 -16.25
C GLY A 67 3.14 3.78 -16.05
N LYS A 68 3.92 3.39 -15.03
CA LYS A 68 4.34 1.99 -14.80
C LYS A 68 3.57 1.39 -13.65
N ARG A 69 2.99 0.21 -13.87
CA ARG A 69 2.18 -0.51 -12.88
C ARG A 69 2.97 -1.56 -12.12
N ASP A 70 2.54 -1.86 -10.92
CA ASP A 70 3.08 -2.92 -10.07
C ASP A 70 2.95 -4.30 -10.74
N ALA A 71 4.04 -5.05 -10.76
CA ALA A 71 4.11 -6.38 -11.36
C ALA A 71 3.22 -7.42 -10.65
N MET A 72 2.80 -7.20 -9.39
CA MET A 72 1.87 -8.10 -8.70
C MET A 72 0.50 -8.16 -9.36
N LEU A 73 0.10 -7.13 -10.12
CA LEU A 73 -1.16 -7.10 -10.86
C LEU A 73 -1.25 -8.18 -11.96
N ARG A 74 -0.17 -8.90 -12.24
CA ARG A 74 -0.17 -10.07 -13.13
C ARG A 74 -0.89 -11.28 -12.55
N PHE A 75 -1.02 -11.38 -11.22
CA PHE A 75 -1.59 -12.57 -10.56
C PHE A 75 -2.58 -12.26 -9.43
N THR A 76 -2.68 -11.00 -8.99
CA THR A 76 -3.68 -10.56 -8.01
C THR A 76 -4.30 -9.24 -8.44
N LYS A 77 -5.50 -8.92 -7.97
CA LYS A 77 -6.20 -7.66 -8.26
C LYS A 77 -6.96 -7.17 -7.03
N PRO A 78 -6.92 -5.87 -6.71
CA PRO A 78 -7.80 -5.32 -5.68
C PRO A 78 -9.24 -5.38 -6.18
N VAL A 79 -10.16 -5.76 -5.30
CA VAL A 79 -11.61 -5.78 -5.59
C VAL A 79 -12.41 -4.85 -4.66
N THR A 80 -11.74 -4.27 -3.66
CA THR A 80 -12.29 -3.27 -2.73
C THR A 80 -11.20 -2.24 -2.41
N GLY A 81 -11.62 -1.07 -1.91
CA GLY A 81 -10.72 -0.01 -1.45
C GLY A 81 -11.51 1.05 -0.68
N GLY A 82 -10.92 1.60 0.38
CA GLY A 82 -11.56 2.64 1.17
C GLY A 82 -10.59 3.26 2.17
N TYR A 83 -10.80 4.54 2.48
CA TYR A 83 -10.09 5.26 3.52
C TYR A 83 -11.01 5.54 4.69
N TYR A 84 -10.45 5.43 5.88
CA TYR A 84 -11.15 5.62 7.14
C TYR A 84 -10.28 6.41 8.09
N PHE A 85 -10.92 7.10 9.02
CA PHE A 85 -10.26 7.78 10.11
C PHE A 85 -10.53 7.01 11.41
N ALA A 86 -9.45 6.61 12.10
CA ALA A 86 -9.54 6.05 13.44
C ALA A 86 -9.29 7.18 14.46
N PRO A 87 -10.35 7.75 15.08
CA PRO A 87 -10.17 8.80 16.09
C PRO A 87 -9.42 8.26 17.32
N SER A 88 -8.90 9.18 18.15
CA SER A 88 -8.49 8.81 19.50
C SER A 88 -9.69 8.32 20.31
N LEU A 89 -9.42 7.56 21.37
CA LEU A 89 -10.47 7.06 22.26
C LEU A 89 -11.31 8.20 22.84
N ASP A 90 -10.66 9.27 23.31
CA ASP A 90 -11.35 10.46 23.84
C ASP A 90 -12.30 11.10 22.82
N LYS A 91 -11.93 11.09 21.53
CA LYS A 91 -12.78 11.65 20.48
C LYS A 91 -13.95 10.74 20.14
N LEU A 92 -13.74 9.42 20.13
CA LEU A 92 -14.80 8.44 19.92
C LEU A 92 -15.83 8.47 21.05
N MET A 93 -15.38 8.59 22.31
CA MET A 93 -16.24 8.62 23.50
C MET A 93 -16.99 9.94 23.68
N ALA A 94 -16.64 10.98 22.91
CA ALA A 94 -17.28 12.30 22.94
C ALA A 94 -18.22 12.55 21.74
N LEU A 95 -18.50 11.51 20.93
CA LEU A 95 -19.55 11.53 19.91
C LEU A 95 -20.94 11.40 20.54
#